data_AF-A0A0H2MQ60-F1
#
_entry.id   AF-A0A0H2MQ60-F1
#
_cell.length_a   1.000
_cell.length_b   1.000
_cell.length_c   1.000
_cell.angle_alpha   90.00
_cell.angle_beta   90.00
_cell.angle_gamma   90.00
#
_symmetry.space_group_name_H-M   'P 1'
#
loop_
_entity.id
_entity.type
_entity.pdbx_description
1 polymer ?
#
loop_
_entity_poly.entity_id
_entity_poly.type
_entity_poly.pdbx_seq_one_letter_code
_entity_poly.pdbx_strand_id
1 'polypeptide(L)'
;STHLYKLSGGTSWNAGAYSVERFTGSGSLTFEATETNTARMVGLSVSGGSSDYTNIDFAIYQAADGLVEVIESGTNKGKFGSYSTGDQFSIERTDSGSIVYSKNGEVFYTSAKTSSLDTSLLADASL
;
A
#
# COMPACT_ATOMS: atom_id res chain seq x y z
N SER A 1 -7.98 -13.54 -13.34
CA SER A 1 -6.83 -12.65 -13.08
C SER A 1 -7.07 -11.29 -13.69
N THR A 2 -7.52 -10.33 -12.88
CA THR A 2 -7.58 -8.92 -13.29
C THR A 2 -6.38 -8.23 -12.66
N HIS A 3 -5.33 -8.01 -13.45
CA HIS A 3 -4.14 -7.31 -13.00
C HIS A 3 -4.39 -5.80 -13.17
N LEU A 4 -4.34 -5.04 -12.08
CA LEU A 4 -4.22 -3.59 -12.16
C LEU A 4 -2.74 -3.26 -12.41
N TYR A 5 -2.40 -2.78 -13.61
CA TYR A 5 -1.08 -2.24 -13.89
C TYR A 5 -1.13 -0.71 -13.95
N LYS A 6 -0.20 -0.11 -13.18
CA LYS A 6 0.44 1.21 -13.37
C LYS A 6 -0.39 2.46 -13.01
N LEU A 7 -0.04 3.06 -11.86
CA LEU A 7 -0.09 4.51 -11.69
C LEU A 7 1.24 5.10 -12.22
N SER A 8 1.27 5.51 -13.48
CA SER A 8 2.27 6.49 -13.94
C SER A 8 1.55 7.77 -14.29
N GLY A 9 1.93 8.85 -13.61
CA GLY A 9 1.57 10.21 -13.99
C GLY A 9 0.57 10.84 -13.03
N GLY A 10 1.03 11.85 -12.29
CA GLY A 10 0.18 12.70 -11.46
C GLY A 10 0.89 13.21 -10.22
N THR A 11 1.83 14.13 -10.40
CA THR A 11 2.47 14.88 -9.32
C THR A 11 1.44 15.80 -8.64
N SER A 12 0.72 15.31 -7.63
CA SER A 12 0.11 16.14 -6.59
C SER A 12 -0.40 15.26 -5.44
N TRP A 13 0.53 14.77 -4.61
CA TRP A 13 0.22 13.88 -3.48
C TRP A 13 -0.09 14.63 -2.18
N ASN A 14 -0.44 15.92 -2.24
CA ASN A 14 -0.54 16.75 -1.03
C ASN A 14 -1.98 16.75 -0.48
N ALA A 15 -2.17 16.12 0.69
CA ALA A 15 -3.44 15.70 1.31
C ALA A 15 -4.06 14.45 0.66
N GLY A 16 -4.54 13.50 1.49
CA GLY A 16 -4.92 12.13 1.12
C GLY A 16 -5.39 11.93 -0.33
N ALA A 17 -4.77 10.99 -1.04
CA ALA A 17 -5.02 10.73 -2.45
C ALA A 17 -5.46 9.27 -2.65
N TYR A 18 -6.54 9.06 -3.40
CA TYR A 18 -7.06 7.72 -3.70
C TYR A 18 -7.39 7.55 -5.18
N SER A 19 -7.34 6.30 -5.67
CA SER A 19 -7.71 5.98 -7.05
C SER A 19 -9.23 5.94 -7.27
N VAL A 20 -9.67 6.33 -8.47
CA VAL A 20 -11.06 6.09 -8.91
C VAL A 20 -11.25 4.61 -9.25
N GLU A 21 -10.20 3.99 -9.79
CA GLU A 21 -10.14 2.58 -10.11
C GLU A 21 -10.21 1.73 -8.84
N ARG A 22 -10.94 0.63 -8.94
CA ARG A 22 -11.12 -0.33 -7.86
C ARG A 22 -11.03 -1.74 -8.40
N PHE A 23 -10.75 -2.72 -7.53
CA PHE A 23 -10.81 -4.13 -7.86
C PHE A 23 -11.52 -4.98 -6.81
N THR A 24 -12.24 -6.00 -7.29
CA THR A 24 -12.70 -7.16 -6.51
C THR A 24 -11.88 -8.39 -6.94
N GLY A 25 -11.87 -9.46 -6.14
CA GLY A 25 -11.03 -10.63 -6.37
C GLY A 25 -9.54 -10.40 -6.09
N SER A 26 -8.67 -11.33 -6.48
CA SER A 26 -7.23 -11.11 -6.30
C SER A 26 -6.70 -9.94 -7.14
N GLY A 27 -5.64 -9.33 -6.66
CA GLY A 27 -5.01 -8.18 -7.31
C GLY A 27 -3.96 -7.53 -6.42
N SER A 28 -3.12 -6.69 -7.00
CA SER A 28 -2.05 -6.01 -6.29
C SER A 28 -2.00 -4.52 -6.61
N LEU A 29 -1.49 -3.76 -5.64
CA LEU A 29 -1.00 -2.40 -5.82
C LEU A 29 0.52 -2.44 -5.82
N THR A 30 1.15 -1.87 -6.84
CA THR A 30 2.62 -1.78 -6.95
C THR A 30 3.04 -0.34 -7.18
N PHE A 31 4.10 0.10 -6.49
CA PHE A 31 4.65 1.45 -6.60
C PHE A 31 6.17 1.47 -6.35
N GLU A 32 6.83 2.54 -6.78
CA GLU A 32 8.27 2.74 -6.63
C GLU A 32 8.55 3.78 -5.53
N ALA A 33 9.54 3.50 -4.68
CA ALA A 33 10.09 4.47 -3.76
C ALA A 33 10.87 5.55 -4.52
N THR A 34 10.44 6.81 -4.43
CA THR A 34 11.06 7.93 -5.15
C THR A 34 11.89 8.85 -4.24
N GLU A 35 11.69 8.76 -2.93
CA GLU A 35 12.38 9.52 -1.90
C GLU A 35 12.58 8.63 -0.68
N THR A 36 13.56 8.95 0.18
CA THR A 36 13.87 8.18 1.39
C THR A 36 13.87 9.01 2.67
N ASN A 37 13.49 10.29 2.56
CA ASN A 37 13.59 11.28 3.63
C ASN A 37 12.26 12.03 3.89
N THR A 38 11.17 11.59 3.26
CA THR A 38 9.82 12.09 3.51
C THR A 38 8.92 10.95 3.95
N ALA A 39 8.01 11.24 4.87
CA ALA A 39 6.99 10.30 5.32
C ALA A 39 5.95 10.12 4.21
N ARG A 40 5.70 8.86 3.81
CA ARG A 40 4.68 8.52 2.81
C ARG A 40 4.04 7.19 3.14
N MET A 41 2.71 7.16 3.20
CA MET A 41 1.94 5.94 3.32
C MET A 41 1.22 5.68 2.00
N VAL A 42 1.34 4.46 1.50
CA VAL A 42 0.65 3.99 0.29
C VAL A 42 0.05 2.63 0.58
N GLY A 43 -1.21 2.44 0.22
CA GLY A 43 -1.96 1.26 0.63
C GLY A 43 -3.22 0.97 -0.14
N LEU A 44 -3.96 -0.02 0.35
CA LEU A 44 -5.28 -0.40 -0.12
C LEU A 44 -6.33 -0.05 0.92
N SER A 45 -7.47 0.49 0.47
CA SER A 45 -8.61 0.83 1.33
C SER A 45 -9.94 0.38 0.72
N VAL A 46 -10.91 0.04 1.58
CA VAL A 46 -12.31 -0.20 1.20
C VAL A 46 -13.07 1.10 0.90
N SER A 47 -12.67 2.22 1.48
CA SER A 47 -13.24 3.54 1.21
C SER A 47 -12.12 4.55 1.06
N GLY A 48 -12.20 5.40 0.04
CA GLY A 48 -11.30 6.53 -0.13
C GLY A 48 -11.91 7.80 0.47
N GLY A 49 -11.15 8.90 0.47
CA GLY A 49 -11.66 10.25 0.78
C GLY A 49 -11.36 10.74 2.20
N SER A 50 -10.59 10.00 2.99
CA SER A 50 -10.03 10.50 4.24
C SER A 50 -8.55 10.85 4.05
N SER A 51 -8.13 12.00 4.56
CA SER A 51 -6.71 12.35 4.66
C SER A 51 -5.98 11.64 5.80
N ASP A 52 -6.70 11.02 6.74
CA ASP A 52 -6.09 10.31 7.85
C ASP A 52 -5.60 8.93 7.45
N TYR A 53 -4.30 8.71 7.62
CA TYR A 53 -3.62 7.43 7.40
C TYR A 53 -4.24 6.26 8.19
N THR A 54 -4.97 6.55 9.28
CA THR A 54 -5.67 5.54 10.08
C THR A 54 -6.78 4.83 9.29
N ASN A 55 -7.24 5.43 8.19
CA ASN A 55 -8.28 4.89 7.33
C ASN A 55 -7.75 4.04 6.16
N ILE A 56 -6.43 3.89 6.03
CA ILE A 56 -5.84 2.94 5.09
C ILE A 56 -5.82 1.55 5.72
N ASP A 57 -6.50 0.58 5.10
CA ASP A 57 -6.69 -0.76 5.67
C ASP A 57 -5.38 -1.55 5.70
N PHE A 58 -4.60 -1.45 4.63
CA PHE A 58 -3.35 -2.16 4.41
C PHE A 58 -2.32 -1.22 3.78
N ALA A 59 -1.34 -0.74 4.55
CA ALA A 59 -0.42 0.29 4.11
C ALA A 59 1.05 -0.09 4.31
N ILE A 60 1.87 0.33 3.35
CA ILE A 60 3.32 0.43 3.49
C ILE A 60 3.62 1.89 3.85
N TYR A 61 4.32 2.07 4.97
CA TYR A 61 4.82 3.37 5.41
C TYR A 61 6.30 3.47 5.10
N GLN A 62 6.63 4.35 4.16
CA GLN A 62 7.98 4.84 3.88
C GLN A 62 8.26 5.96 4.89
N ALA A 63 8.90 5.62 5.99
CA ALA A 63 9.18 6.59 7.06
C ALA A 63 10.32 7.53 6.65
N ALA A 64 10.30 8.74 7.20
CA ALA A 64 11.29 9.78 6.91
C ALA A 64 12.72 9.43 7.41
N ASP A 65 12.86 8.40 8.24
CA ASP A 65 14.15 7.84 8.69
C ASP A 65 14.70 6.77 7.73
N GLY A 66 14.07 6.58 6.56
CA GLY A 66 14.50 5.61 5.55
C GLY A 66 14.15 4.16 5.88
N LEU A 67 13.25 3.94 6.86
CA LEU A 67 12.73 2.63 7.21
C LEU A 67 11.37 2.37 6.56
N VAL A 68 11.12 1.11 6.21
CA VAL A 68 9.80 0.65 5.77
C VAL A 68 9.05 0.02 6.95
N GLU A 69 7.80 0.42 7.14
CA GLU A 69 6.91 -0.12 8.17
C GLU A 69 5.60 -0.59 7.53
N VAL A 70 4.89 -1.49 8.21
CA VAL A 70 3.50 -1.85 7.83
C VAL A 70 2.55 -1.25 8.83
N ILE A 71 1.57 -0.50 8.34
CA ILE A 71 0.48 0.04 9.15
C ILE A 71 -0.83 -0.50 8.59
N GLU A 72 -1.69 -1.02 9.47
CA GLU A 72 -3.01 -1.53 9.06
C GLU A 72 -4.09 -0.91 9.93
N SER A 73 -5.00 -0.15 9.33
CA SER A 73 -6.05 0.59 10.02
C SER A 73 -5.48 1.41 11.20
N GLY A 74 -4.38 2.14 10.94
CA GLY A 74 -3.67 2.94 11.94
C GLY A 74 -2.78 2.18 12.94
N THR A 75 -2.74 0.84 12.90
CA THR A 75 -1.91 0.04 13.81
C THR A 75 -0.60 -0.38 13.17
N ASN A 76 0.52 -0.03 13.79
CA ASN A 76 1.86 -0.48 13.36
C ASN A 76 2.05 -1.98 13.58
N LYS A 77 2.53 -2.68 12.55
CA LYS A 77 2.79 -4.13 12.55
C LYS A 77 4.28 -4.49 12.62
N GLY A 78 5.16 -3.50 12.47
CA GLY A 78 6.59 -3.66 12.59
C GLY A 78 7.36 -2.81 11.59
N LYS A 79 8.68 -2.80 11.77
CA LYS A 79 9.67 -2.22 10.85
C LYS A 79 10.36 -3.36 10.10
N PHE A 80 10.50 -3.22 8.79
CA PHE A 80 10.95 -4.28 7.89
C PHE A 80 12.24 -3.91 7.14
N GLY A 81 13.11 -3.16 7.82
CA GLY A 81 14.41 -2.76 7.31
C GLY A 81 14.39 -1.41 6.59
N SER A 82 15.50 -1.08 5.95
CA SER A 82 15.64 0.13 5.15
C SER A 82 15.11 -0.06 3.73
N TYR A 83 14.86 1.07 3.05
CA TYR A 83 14.55 1.11 1.63
C TYR A 83 15.37 2.19 0.92
N SER A 84 15.51 2.05 -0.39
CA SER A 84 16.23 2.98 -1.26
C SER A 84 15.33 3.48 -2.39
N THR A 85 15.67 4.63 -2.97
CA THR A 85 15.02 5.10 -4.20
C THR A 85 15.17 4.05 -5.30
N GLY A 86 14.09 3.74 -6.00
CA GLY A 86 14.02 2.68 -7.01
C GLY A 86 13.56 1.32 -6.47
N ASP A 87 13.46 1.13 -5.15
CA ASP A 87 12.82 -0.07 -4.59
C ASP A 87 11.36 -0.13 -5.03
N GLN A 88 10.92 -1.31 -5.50
CA GLN A 88 9.55 -1.58 -5.87
C GLN A 88 8.81 -2.24 -4.72
N PHE A 89 7.73 -1.63 -4.27
CA PHE A 89 6.85 -2.16 -3.24
C PHE A 89 5.57 -2.72 -3.84
N SER A 90 5.04 -3.78 -3.24
CA SER A 90 3.74 -4.35 -3.61
C SER A 90 2.92 -4.74 -2.39
N ILE A 91 1.60 -4.54 -2.49
CA ILE A 91 0.58 -5.05 -1.57
C ILE A 91 -0.40 -5.87 -2.39
N GLU A 92 -0.43 -7.18 -2.17
CA GLU A 92 -1.25 -8.14 -2.93
C GLU A 92 -2.36 -8.71 -2.06
N ARG A 93 -3.59 -8.72 -2.58
CA ARG A 93 -4.65 -9.63 -2.15
C ARG A 93 -4.60 -10.90 -3.00
N THR A 94 -4.28 -12.04 -2.38
CA THR A 94 -4.23 -13.34 -3.06
C THR A 94 -5.63 -13.89 -3.37
N ASP A 95 -5.70 -15.00 -4.12
CA ASP A 95 -6.96 -15.74 -4.38
C ASP A 95 -7.59 -16.36 -3.13
N SER A 96 -6.88 -16.37 -1.99
CA SER A 96 -7.43 -16.77 -0.69
C SER A 96 -7.86 -15.59 0.18
N GLY A 97 -7.71 -14.36 -0.32
CA GLY A 97 -7.96 -13.13 0.45
C GLY A 97 -6.84 -12.77 1.43
N SER A 98 -5.70 -13.44 1.39
CA SER A 98 -4.53 -13.08 2.21
C SER A 98 -3.91 -11.78 1.69
N ILE A 99 -3.40 -10.93 2.58
CA ILE A 99 -2.68 -9.71 2.21
C ILE A 99 -1.18 -9.92 2.39
N VAL A 100 -0.42 -9.75 1.30
CA VAL A 100 1.02 -10.00 1.24
C VAL A 100 1.75 -8.72 0.82
N TYR A 101 2.82 -8.39 1.54
CA TYR A 101 3.64 -7.21 1.31
C TYR A 101 5.03 -7.64 0.85
N SER A 102 5.48 -7.07 -0.26
CA SER A 102 6.79 -7.39 -0.83
C SER A 102 7.58 -6.17 -1.27
N LYS A 103 8.90 -6.31 -1.25
CA LYS A 103 9.88 -5.34 -1.76
C LYS A 103 10.77 -6.05 -2.77
N ASN A 104 10.86 -5.52 -3.99
CA ASN A 104 11.61 -6.12 -5.10
C ASN A 104 11.28 -7.60 -5.33
N GLY A 105 10.01 -7.99 -5.11
CA GLY A 105 9.52 -9.36 -5.22
C GLY A 105 9.75 -10.24 -3.99
N GLU A 106 10.51 -9.80 -2.99
CA GLU A 106 10.71 -10.54 -1.74
C GLU A 106 9.65 -10.15 -0.70
N VAL A 107 8.93 -11.15 -0.18
CA VAL A 107 7.91 -10.95 0.85
C VAL A 107 8.58 -10.62 2.18
N PHE A 108 8.24 -9.47 2.76
CA PHE A 108 8.74 -9.08 4.09
C PHE A 108 7.66 -9.18 5.17
N TYR A 109 6.38 -9.21 4.79
CA TYR A 109 5.27 -9.36 5.73
C TYR A 109 4.04 -9.98 5.08
N THR A 110 3.35 -10.84 5.83
CA THR A 110 2.01 -11.34 5.50
C THR A 110 1.08 -10.93 6.63
N SER A 111 -0.04 -10.28 6.28
CA SER A 111 -1.00 -9.81 7.26
C SER A 111 -1.62 -10.97 8.05
N ALA A 112 -1.90 -10.73 9.33
CA ALA A 112 -2.77 -11.60 10.11
C ALA A 112 -4.25 -11.40 9.78
N LYS A 113 -4.60 -10.31 9.08
CA LYS A 113 -5.94 -10.05 8.56
C LYS A 113 -6.09 -10.65 7.16
N THR A 114 -7.33 -10.96 6.80
CA THR A 114 -7.74 -11.26 5.43
C THR A 114 -8.67 -10.18 4.91
N SER A 115 -8.77 -10.07 3.59
CA SER A 115 -9.74 -9.24 2.89
C SER A 115 -10.60 -10.13 2.00
N SER A 116 -11.93 -10.02 2.14
CA SER A 116 -12.86 -10.78 1.31
C SER A 116 -12.66 -10.44 -0.18
N LEU A 117 -12.76 -11.44 -1.05
CA LEU A 117 -12.67 -11.25 -2.49
C LEU A 117 -13.85 -10.45 -3.05
N ASP A 118 -14.99 -10.44 -2.37
CA ASP A 118 -16.17 -9.65 -2.78
C ASP A 118 -16.02 -8.16 -2.44
N THR A 119 -15.06 -7.81 -1.58
CA THR A 119 -14.81 -6.43 -1.17
C THR A 119 -14.07 -5.68 -2.28
N SER A 120 -14.57 -4.51 -2.66
CA SER A 120 -13.91 -3.63 -3.63
C SER A 120 -12.84 -2.76 -2.96
N LEU A 121 -11.59 -2.88 -3.41
CA LEU A 121 -10.45 -2.11 -2.90
C LEU A 121 -10.00 -1.05 -3.91
N LEU A 122 -9.57 0.10 -3.41
CA LEU A 122 -8.86 1.14 -4.18
C LEU A 122 -7.44 1.35 -3.65
N ALA A 123 -6.59 2.01 -4.43
CA ALA A 123 -5.31 2.52 -3.95
C ALA A 123 -5.52 3.81 -3.16
N ASP A 124 -4.82 3.97 -2.05
CA ASP A 124 -4.94 5.10 -1.13
C ASP A 124 -3.55 5.53 -0.63
N ALA A 125 -3.39 6.81 -0.32
CA ALA A 125 -2.12 7.37 0.11
C ALA A 125 -2.28 8.56 1.05
N SER A 126 -1.35 8.68 1.99
CA SER A 126 -1.22 9.81 2.91
C SER A 126 0.24 10.27 2.96
N LEU A 127 0.47 11.58 3.07
CA LEU A 127 1.77 12.17 3.39
C LEU A 127 1.90 12.46 4.88
#